data_AF-A0A1A3AML9-F1
#
_entry.id   AF-A0A1A3AML9-F1
#
_cell.length_a   1.000
_cell.length_b   1.000
_cell.length_c   1.000
_cell.angle_alpha   90.00
_cell.angle_beta   90.00
_cell.angle_gamma   90.00
#
_symmetry.space_group_name_H-M   'P 1'
#
loop_
_entity.id
_entity.type
_entity.pdbx_description
1 polymer ?
#
loop_
_entity_poly.entity_id
_entity_poly.type
_entity_poly.pdbx_seq_one_letter_code
_entity_poly.pdbx_strand_id
1 'polypeptide(L)' 'MGPNPPLLLTDSDVDALAREFLHSSYHGPIYADWSPDRRLDTFLRRRGLSRVANDGDLSTIVLDRVMANVSVAPRR' A
#
# COMPACT_ATOMS: atom_id res chain seq x y z
N MET A 1 -26.61 13.62 9.03
CA MET A 1 -25.78 12.89 8.04
C MET A 1 -24.36 13.40 8.19
N GLY A 2 -23.49 12.65 8.88
CA GLY A 2 -22.08 13.03 8.99
C GLY A 2 -21.40 12.84 7.62
N PRO A 3 -20.49 13.72 7.21
CA PRO A 3 -19.71 13.49 6.00
C PRO A 3 -18.87 12.26 6.28
N ASN A 4 -19.25 11.11 5.75
CA ASN A 4 -18.25 10.10 5.43
C ASN A 4 -17.45 10.76 4.32
N PRO A 5 -16.19 11.19 4.54
CA PRO A 5 -15.39 11.60 3.43
C PRO A 5 -15.35 10.39 2.48
N PRO A 6 -15.61 10.55 1.17
CA PRO A 6 -15.12 9.57 0.23
C PRO A 6 -13.64 9.40 0.58
N LEU A 7 -13.18 8.15 0.70
CA LEU A 7 -11.79 7.81 1.05
C LEU A 7 -10.86 8.29 -0.08
N LEU A 8 -10.78 9.59 -0.31
CA LEU A 8 -9.84 10.26 -1.16
C LEU A 8 -8.53 10.19 -0.39
N LEU A 9 -7.87 9.03 -0.46
CA LEU A 9 -6.46 8.94 -0.11
C LEU A 9 -5.75 10.01 -0.93
N THR A 10 -5.22 11.01 -0.24
CA THR A 10 -4.40 12.02 -0.89
C THR A 10 -3.06 11.39 -1.28
N ASP A 11 -2.33 11.99 -2.22
CA ASP A 11 -1.00 11.49 -2.60
C ASP A 11 -0.06 11.33 -1.38
N SER A 12 -0.22 12.21 -0.37
CA SER A 12 0.49 12.11 0.91
C SER A 12 0.07 10.90 1.75
N ASP A 13 -1.21 10.55 1.78
CA ASP A 13 -1.69 9.34 2.47
C ASP A 13 -1.18 8.06 1.77
N VAL A 14 -1.17 8.07 0.44
CA VAL A 14 -0.60 7.00 -0.38
C VAL A 14 0.90 6.85 -0.14
N ASP A 15 1.66 7.96 -0.09
CA ASP A 15 3.10 7.92 0.21
C ASP A 15 3.38 7.42 1.63
N ALA A 16 2.56 7.83 2.61
CA ALA A 16 2.66 7.34 3.98
C ALA A 16 2.37 5.84 4.06
N LEU A 17 1.30 5.35 3.42
CA LEU A 17 0.97 3.92 3.32
C LEU A 17 2.08 3.13 2.65
N ALA A 18 2.66 3.67 1.57
CA ALA A 18 3.74 3.03 0.86
C ALA A 18 4.99 2.89 1.75
N ARG A 19 5.38 3.94 2.48
CA ARG A 19 6.50 3.90 3.43
C ARG A 19 6.24 2.91 4.57
N GLU A 20 5.05 2.92 5.14
CA GLU A 20 4.69 1.97 6.20
C GLU A 20 4.74 0.53 5.69
N PHE A 21 4.27 0.26 4.47
CA PHE A 21 4.35 -1.05 3.85
C PHE A 21 5.81 -1.52 3.69
N LEU A 22 6.70 -0.62 3.26
CA LEU A 22 8.14 -0.89 3.11
C LEU A 22 8.85 -1.14 4.44
N HIS A 23 8.40 -0.48 5.51
CA HIS A 23 8.92 -0.70 6.86
C HIS A 23 8.28 -1.91 7.55
N SER A 24 7.20 -2.46 7.00
CA SER A 24 6.49 -3.59 7.55
C SER A 24 7.16 -4.91 7.16
N SER A 25 6.90 -5.97 7.95
CA SER A 25 7.41 -7.31 7.68
C SER A 25 6.97 -7.86 6.31
N TYR A 26 5.93 -7.29 5.69
CA TYR A 26 5.44 -7.62 4.35
C TYR A 26 6.45 -7.35 3.22
N HIS A 27 7.34 -6.37 3.39
CA HIS A 27 8.45 -6.17 2.46
C HIS A 27 9.60 -7.17 2.69
N GLY A 28 9.59 -7.88 3.82
CA GLY A 28 10.61 -8.85 4.16
C GLY A 28 10.60 -10.12 3.29
N PRO A 29 11.69 -10.90 3.33
CA PRO A 29 11.83 -12.14 2.56
C PRO A 29 10.82 -13.21 2.96
N ILE A 30 10.22 -13.11 4.15
CA ILE A 30 9.20 -14.04 4.66
C ILE A 30 7.96 -14.08 3.75
N TYR A 31 7.65 -12.96 3.11
CA TYR A 31 6.54 -12.89 2.16
C TYR A 31 7.03 -12.88 0.71
N ALA A 32 8.31 -13.15 0.45
CA ALA A 32 8.91 -13.16 -0.89
C ALA A 32 8.10 -13.98 -1.90
N ASP A 33 7.51 -15.09 -1.45
CA ASP A 33 6.68 -16.00 -2.23
C ASP A 33 5.35 -15.40 -2.70
N TRP A 34 4.92 -14.26 -2.12
CA TRP A 34 3.67 -13.60 -2.49
C TRP A 34 3.93 -12.49 -3.50
N SER A 35 3.06 -12.38 -4.51
CA SER A 35 3.02 -11.22 -5.40
C SER A 35 2.84 -9.92 -4.60
N PRO A 36 3.47 -8.81 -5.00
CA PRO A 36 3.40 -7.55 -4.25
C PRO A 36 1.97 -7.02 -4.10
N ASP A 37 1.11 -7.25 -5.10
CA ASP A 37 -0.32 -6.98 -5.04
C ASP A 37 -1.02 -7.72 -3.89
N ARG A 38 -0.74 -9.02 -3.74
CA ARG A 38 -1.28 -9.86 -2.65
C ARG A 38 -0.80 -9.42 -1.27
N ARG A 39 0.46 -8.99 -1.17
CA ARG A 39 1.01 -8.46 0.08
C ARG A 39 0.33 -7.14 0.45
N LEU A 40 0.12 -6.28 -0.54
CA LEU A 40 -0.54 -4.99 -0.36
C LEU A 40 -2.01 -5.18 0.05
N ASP A 41 -2.77 -6.04 -0.63
CA ASP A 41 -4.16 -6.36 -0.27
C ASP A 41 -4.26 -6.85 1.19
N THR A 42 -3.35 -7.75 1.59
CA THR A 42 -3.33 -8.27 2.97
C THR A 42 -2.99 -7.17 3.99
N PHE A 43 -2.03 -6.30 3.67
CA PHE A 43 -1.65 -5.16 4.50
C PHE A 43 -2.81 -4.19 4.69
N LEU A 44 -3.48 -3.81 3.59
CA LEU A 44 -4.64 -2.92 3.61
C LEU A 44 -5.79 -3.52 4.42
N ARG A 45 -6.09 -4.81 4.24
CA ARG A 45 -7.10 -5.51 5.03
C ARG A 45 -6.78 -5.51 6.52
N ARG A 46 -5.52 -5.73 6.91
CA ARG A 46 -5.10 -5.69 8.32
C ARG A 46 -5.22 -4.31 8.96
N ARG A 47 -5.03 -3.24 8.18
CA ARG A 47 -5.23 -1.85 8.61
C ARG A 47 -6.70 -1.42 8.68
N GLY A 48 -7.65 -2.28 8.28
CA GLY A 48 -9.06 -1.92 8.15
C GLY A 48 -9.39 -1.13 6.87
N LEU A 49 -8.44 -1.02 5.95
CA LEU A 49 -8.58 -0.36 4.64
C LEU A 49 -9.06 -1.35 3.57
N SER A 50 -9.95 -2.27 3.94
CA SER A 50 -10.50 -3.28 3.02
C SER A 50 -11.24 -2.67 1.83
N ARG A 51 -11.77 -1.45 1.96
CA ARG A 51 -12.34 -0.69 0.82
C ARG A 51 -11.29 -0.29 -0.21
N VAL A 52 -10.11 0.13 0.24
CA VAL A 52 -8.97 0.48 -0.63
C VAL A 52 -8.43 -0.78 -1.31
N ALA A 53 -8.37 -1.89 -0.56
CA ALA A 53 -7.97 -3.18 -1.12
C ALA A 53 -8.96 -3.73 -2.16
N ASN A 54 -10.25 -3.42 -2.02
CA ASN A 54 -11.30 -3.84 -2.95
C ASN A 54 -11.46 -2.89 -4.14
N ASP A 55 -10.83 -1.74 -4.11
CA ASP A 55 -10.81 -0.76 -5.19
C ASP A 55 -9.51 -0.96 -5.98
N GLY A 56 -9.63 -1.56 -7.17
CA GLY A 56 -8.49 -1.92 -8.01
C GLY A 56 -7.67 -0.72 -8.49
N ASP A 57 -8.30 0.45 -8.62
CA ASP A 57 -7.58 1.67 -9.01
C ASP A 57 -6.76 2.19 -7.83
N LEU A 58 -7.35 2.26 -6.63
CA LEU A 58 -6.63 2.67 -5.43
C LEU A 58 -5.51 1.69 -5.04
N SER A 59 -5.75 0.38 -5.15
CA SER A 59 -4.72 -0.62 -4.88
C SER A 59 -3.54 -0.47 -5.84
N THR A 60 -3.82 -0.19 -7.12
CA THR A 60 -2.79 0.05 -8.15
C THR A 60 -1.99 1.32 -7.86
N ILE A 61 -2.64 2.41 -7.44
CA ILE A 61 -1.96 3.68 -7.09
C ILE A 61 -1.00 3.47 -5.91
N VAL A 62 -1.43 2.78 -4.85
CA VAL A 62 -0.56 2.50 -3.69
C VAL A 62 0.59 1.58 -4.09
N LEU A 63 0.33 0.57 -4.93
CA LEU A 63 1.35 -0.35 -5.42
C LEU A 63 2.41 0.38 -6.27
N ASP A 64 1.98 1.24 -7.19
CA ASP A 64 2.88 2.06 -8.01
C ASP A 64 3.76 2.94 -7.12
N ARG A 65 3.17 3.57 -6.09
CA ARG A 65 3.92 4.40 -5.14
C ARG A 65 4.93 3.61 -4.31
N VAL A 66 4.59 2.39 -3.89
CA VAL A 66 5.53 1.46 -3.24
C VAL A 66 6.69 1.15 -4.17
N MET A 67 6.40 0.80 -5.43
CA MET A 67 7.42 0.47 -6.42
C MET A 67 8.32 1.66 -6.76
N ALA A 68 7.76 2.86 -6.84
CA ALA A 68 8.52 4.10 -7.00
C ALA A 68 9.48 4.35 -5.84
N ASN A 69 9.03 4.16 -4.59
CA ASN A 69 9.87 4.30 -3.40
C ASN A 69 10.97 3.22 -3.32
N VAL A 70 10.69 1.97 -3.73
CA VAL A 70 11.71 0.89 -3.81
C VAL A 70 12.74 1.18 -4.90
N SER A 71 12.31 1.68 -6.06
CA SER A 71 13.18 1.96 -7.20
C SER A 71 14.11 3.14 -6.94
N VAL A 72 13.69 4.08 -6.08
CA VAL A 72 14.50 5.21 -5.62
C VAL A 72 15.57 4.79 -4.60
N ALA A 73 15.45 3.62 -3.96
CA ALA A 73 16.50 3.12 -3.07
C ALA A 73 17.73 2.73 -3.91
N PRO A 74 18.85 3.50 -3.85
CA PRO A 74 20.06 3.10 -4.55
C PRO A 74 20.61 1.88 -3.80
N ARG A 75 20.73 0.76 -4.52
CA ARG A 75 21.50 -0.40 -4.03
C ARG A 75 22.90 0.10 -3.68
N ARG A 76 23.24 0.10 -2.39
CA ARG A 76 24.59 0.32 -1.87
C ARG A 76 25.11 -0.99 -1.32
#